data_AF-A0A5J4Q239-F1
#
_entry.id   AF-A0A5J4Q239-F1
#
_cell.length_a   1.000
_cell.length_b   1.000
_cell.length_c   1.000
_cell.angle_alpha   90.00
_cell.angle_beta   90.00
_cell.angle_gamma   90.00
#
_symmetry.space_group_name_H-M   'P 1'
#
loop_
_entity.id
_entity.type
_entity.pdbx_description
1 polymer ?
#
loop_
_entity_poly.entity_id
_entity_poly.type
_entity_poly.pdbx_seq_one_letter_code
_entity_poly.pdbx_strand_id
1 'polypeptide(L)'
;GKYEMNLKVLSCQKCSRDALSGRIKDLRQSNPQVSWEDMKMLLGEAMGFWKELPLTWVQERKLRDTYEESFSKTNKASMEKNLYSECEPLAVKAIELINEMAMAGWGSGGHSASYVPVFAIGTDAQLFFGKMDNTDIPKRVAKAAGY
;
A
#
# COMPACT_ATOMS: atom_id res chain seq x y z
N GLY A 1 -4.83 -23.73 4.33
CA GLY A 1 -5.17 -22.44 4.96
C GLY A 1 -6.67 -22.24 4.90
N LYS A 2 -7.21 -21.31 5.71
CA LYS A 2 -8.63 -20.93 5.69
C LYS A 2 -8.93 -20.14 4.40
N TYR A 3 -9.96 -20.51 3.65
CA TYR A 3 -10.35 -19.83 2.40
C TYR A 3 -11.20 -18.59 2.73
N GLU A 4 -10.56 -17.55 3.25
CA GLU A 4 -11.21 -16.30 3.66
C GLU A 4 -10.53 -15.08 3.06
N MET A 5 -11.27 -13.97 3.03
CA MET A 5 -10.82 -12.67 2.53
C MET A 5 -11.45 -11.58 3.39
N ASN A 6 -10.70 -10.53 3.72
CA ASN A 6 -11.17 -9.48 4.62
C ASN A 6 -10.83 -8.07 4.08
N LEU A 7 -11.25 -7.75 2.86
CA LEU A 7 -10.88 -6.48 2.20
C LEU A 7 -11.42 -5.23 2.88
N LYS A 8 -12.40 -5.34 3.80
CA LYS A 8 -12.95 -4.19 4.52
C LYS A 8 -11.89 -3.44 5.33
N VAL A 9 -10.85 -4.15 5.80
CA VAL A 9 -9.75 -3.52 6.57
C VAL A 9 -8.96 -2.50 5.75
N LEU A 10 -8.93 -2.65 4.42
CA LEU A 10 -8.23 -1.71 3.53
C LEU A 10 -8.86 -0.31 3.60
N SER A 11 -10.16 -0.20 3.91
CA SER A 11 -10.84 1.10 4.04
C SER A 11 -10.41 1.91 5.27
N CYS A 12 -9.75 1.27 6.24
CA CYS A 12 -9.22 1.94 7.42
C CYS A 12 -7.91 2.69 7.15
N GLN A 13 -7.20 2.36 6.06
CA GLN A 13 -5.99 3.05 5.63
C GLN A 13 -6.35 4.41 5.00
N LYS A 14 -5.98 5.51 5.66
CA LYS A 14 -6.31 6.88 5.24
C LYS A 14 -5.24 7.55 4.37
N CYS A 15 -4.04 6.96 4.28
CA CYS A 15 -2.97 7.49 3.45
C CYS A 15 -2.13 6.37 2.83
N SER A 16 -1.33 6.70 1.81
CA SER A 16 -0.40 5.75 1.20
C SER A 16 0.80 5.46 2.12
N ARG A 17 1.57 4.42 1.77
CA ARG A 17 2.85 4.10 2.41
C ARG A 17 3.81 5.29 2.40
N ASP A 18 3.94 5.96 1.26
CA ASP A 18 4.90 7.04 1.08
C ASP A 18 4.46 8.29 1.85
N ALA A 19 3.15 8.57 1.91
CA ALA A 19 2.60 9.64 2.73
C ALA A 19 2.81 9.36 4.24
N LEU A 20 2.57 8.13 4.71
CA LEU A 20 2.85 7.76 6.09
C LEU A 20 4.36 7.88 6.40
N SER A 21 5.21 7.41 5.49
CA SER A 21 6.67 7.56 5.59
C SER A 21 7.08 9.03 5.74
N GLY A 22 6.49 9.94 4.95
CA GLY A 22 6.67 11.38 5.10
C GLY A 22 6.27 11.88 6.50
N ARG A 23 5.06 11.55 6.96
CA ARG A 23 4.57 11.94 8.29
C ARG A 23 5.47 11.45 9.43
N ILE A 24 6.01 10.23 9.32
CA ILE A 24 6.95 9.67 10.32
C ILE A 24 8.27 10.45 10.29
N LYS A 25 8.80 10.79 9.11
CA LYS A 25 10.01 11.61 8.98
C LYS A 25 9.82 13.00 9.59
N ASP A 26 8.69 13.65 9.32
CA ASP A 26 8.36 14.96 9.89
C ASP A 26 8.27 14.90 11.42
N LEU A 27 7.66 13.83 11.95
CA LEU A 27 7.60 13.60 13.40
C LEU A 27 8.98 13.44 14.03
N ARG A 28 9.89 12.70 13.38
CA ARG A 28 11.30 12.58 13.83
C ARG A 28 12.05 13.92 13.82
N GLN A 29 11.80 14.75 12.81
CA GLN A 29 12.47 16.04 12.68
C GLN A 29 11.98 17.05 13.72
N SER A 30 10.68 17.03 14.01
CA SER A 30 10.06 17.93 14.99
C SER A 30 10.30 17.52 16.44
N ASN A 31 10.43 16.22 16.72
CA ASN A 31 10.70 15.70 18.05
C ASN A 31 11.83 14.63 18.02
N PRO A 32 13.06 14.95 18.47
CA PRO A 32 14.17 14.00 18.51
C PRO A 32 13.96 12.81 19.47
N GLN A 33 12.94 12.85 20.33
CA GLN A 33 12.54 11.78 21.25
C GLN A 33 11.07 11.41 21.02
N VAL A 34 10.69 11.14 19.76
CA VAL A 34 9.38 10.54 19.45
C VAL A 34 9.19 9.31 20.33
N SER A 35 8.08 9.27 21.07
CA SER A 35 7.76 8.14 21.93
C SER A 35 6.96 7.07 21.17
N TRP A 36 6.85 5.87 21.75
CA TRP A 36 5.98 4.83 21.20
C TRP A 36 4.51 5.28 21.18
N GLU A 37 4.07 6.05 22.18
CA GLU A 37 2.70 6.57 22.24
C GLU A 37 2.42 7.58 21.12
N ASP A 38 3.37 8.46 20.79
CA ASP A 38 3.25 9.38 19.64
C ASP A 38 3.08 8.59 18.34
N MET A 39 3.84 7.49 18.20
CA MET A 39 3.71 6.60 17.06
C MET A 39 2.37 5.85 17.03
N LYS A 40 1.86 5.40 18.19
CA LYS A 40 0.52 4.78 18.27
C LYS A 40 -0.56 5.77 17.87
N MET A 41 -0.47 7.03 18.28
CA MET A 41 -1.42 8.06 17.85
C MET A 41 -1.39 8.24 16.33
N LEU A 42 -0.20 8.40 15.74
CA LEU A 42 -0.05 8.57 14.29
C LEU A 42 -0.56 7.35 13.51
N LEU A 43 -0.18 6.14 13.93
CA LEU A 43 -0.60 4.89 13.29
C LEU A 43 -2.10 4.64 13.47
N GLY A 44 -2.67 4.96 14.63
CA GLY A 44 -4.11 4.87 14.88
C GLY A 44 -4.89 5.82 13.99
N GLU A 45 -4.42 7.06 13.86
CA GLU A 45 -5.04 8.07 12.99
C GLU A 45 -4.99 7.66 11.50
N ALA A 46 -3.81 7.24 11.03
CA ALA A 46 -3.53 6.99 9.61
C ALA A 46 -3.99 5.61 9.12
N MET A 47 -3.96 4.60 9.98
CA MET A 47 -4.21 3.19 9.63
C MET A 47 -5.43 2.60 10.34
N GLY A 48 -6.03 3.32 11.30
CA GLY A 48 -7.17 2.84 12.08
C GLY A 48 -6.79 1.80 13.13
N PHE A 49 -5.50 1.60 13.42
CA PHE A 49 -5.06 0.62 14.41
C PHE A 49 -5.59 0.92 15.82
N TRP A 50 -5.74 -0.15 16.60
CA TRP A 50 -6.29 -0.20 17.97
C TRP A 50 -7.78 0.14 18.11
N LYS A 51 -8.32 1.01 17.26
CA LYS A 51 -9.72 1.45 17.32
C LYS A 51 -10.58 0.75 16.27
N GLU A 52 -10.43 1.13 15.00
CA GLU A 52 -11.16 0.52 13.90
C GLU A 52 -10.64 -0.88 13.57
N LEU A 53 -9.32 -1.09 13.74
CA LEU A 53 -8.61 -2.35 13.55
C LEU A 53 -7.95 -2.78 14.87
N PRO A 54 -8.61 -3.64 15.67
CA PRO A 54 -8.02 -4.17 16.89
C PRO A 54 -6.80 -5.03 16.53
N LEU A 55 -5.68 -4.78 17.19
CA LEU A 55 -4.44 -5.52 16.99
C LEU A 55 -4.34 -6.66 18.00
N THR A 56 -3.87 -7.82 17.54
CA THR A 56 -3.38 -8.85 18.46
C THR A 56 -2.04 -8.42 19.04
N TRP A 57 -1.66 -9.00 20.18
CA TRP A 57 -0.36 -8.73 20.81
C TRP A 57 0.82 -8.98 19.87
N VAL A 58 0.76 -10.05 19.06
CA VAL A 58 1.82 -10.39 18.09
C VAL A 58 1.96 -9.31 17.02
N GLN A 59 0.84 -8.75 16.56
CA GLN A 59 0.82 -7.71 15.55
C GLN A 59 1.32 -6.37 16.09
N GLU A 60 0.90 -5.98 17.30
CA GLU A 60 1.42 -4.79 17.97
C GLU A 60 2.92 -4.92 18.23
N ARG A 61 3.38 -6.12 18.63
CA ARG A 61 4.80 -6.38 18.82
C ARG A 61 5.62 -6.19 17.54
N LYS A 62 5.14 -6.65 16.37
CA LYS A 62 5.84 -6.41 15.08
C LYS A 62 6.06 -4.92 14.83
N LEU A 63 5.05 -4.08 15.09
CA LEU A 63 5.16 -2.63 14.93
C LEU A 63 6.11 -2.02 15.96
N ARG A 64 6.02 -2.46 17.22
CA ARG A 64 6.87 -1.99 18.31
C ARG A 64 8.34 -2.34 18.09
N ASP A 65 8.64 -3.59 17.74
CA ASP A 65 10.01 -4.05 17.48
C ASP A 65 10.61 -3.24 16.31
N THR A 66 9.83 -3.01 15.24
CA THR A 66 10.24 -2.15 14.11
C THR A 66 10.49 -0.70 14.54
N TYR A 67 9.67 -0.16 15.44
CA TYR A 67 9.87 1.16 16.01
C TYR A 67 11.16 1.21 16.84
N GLU A 68 11.38 0.27 17.76
CA GLU A 68 12.58 0.24 18.61
C GLU A 68 13.86 0.13 17.77
N GLU A 69 13.86 -0.72 16.74
CA GLU A 69 14.98 -0.86 15.81
C GLU A 69 15.23 0.43 15.02
N SER A 70 14.17 1.03 14.46
CA SER A 70 14.26 2.19 13.58
C SER A 70 14.55 3.51 14.32
N PHE A 71 14.25 3.58 15.63
CA PHE A 71 14.48 4.75 16.47
C PHE A 71 15.68 4.58 17.42
N SER A 72 16.34 3.41 17.43
CA SER A 72 17.56 3.19 18.21
C SER A 72 18.72 4.09 17.73
N LYS A 73 19.45 4.71 18.66
CA LYS A 73 20.58 5.63 18.35
C LYS A 73 21.76 4.94 17.64
N THR A 74 21.83 3.61 17.74
CA THR A 74 22.91 2.78 17.18
C THR A 74 22.67 2.38 15.73
N ASN A 75 21.42 2.33 15.27
CA ASN A 75 21.09 2.09 13.87
C ASN A 75 20.75 3.43 13.20
N LYS A 76 21.57 3.86 12.23
CA LYS A 76 21.05 4.76 11.20
C LYS A 76 19.94 3.98 10.49
N ALA A 77 18.68 4.31 10.78
CA ALA A 77 17.52 3.65 10.19
C ALA A 77 17.76 3.47 8.69
N SER A 78 17.99 2.23 8.25
CA SER A 78 18.15 1.94 6.83
C SER A 78 16.78 2.04 6.20
N MET A 79 16.55 3.13 5.46
CA MET A 79 15.31 3.28 4.70
C MET A 79 15.13 2.07 3.80
N GLU A 80 13.93 1.52 3.76
CA GLU A 80 13.62 0.44 2.85
C GLU A 80 13.51 0.99 1.43
N LYS A 81 14.43 0.56 0.56
CA LYS A 81 14.48 1.01 -0.83
C LYS A 81 13.78 0.02 -1.74
N ASN A 82 12.93 0.53 -2.63
CA ASN A 82 12.43 -0.20 -3.79
C ASN A 82 12.73 0.60 -5.07
N LEU A 83 12.33 0.07 -6.24
CA LEU A 83 12.54 0.71 -7.54
C LEU A 83 12.00 2.14 -7.65
N TYR A 84 11.05 2.52 -6.79
CA TYR A 84 10.29 3.76 -6.91
C TYR A 84 10.47 4.72 -5.73
N SER A 85 10.99 4.25 -4.57
CA SER A 85 10.97 5.04 -3.32
C SER A 85 11.88 4.49 -2.23
N GLU A 86 12.24 5.36 -1.28
CA GLU A 86 12.87 5.00 0.00
C GLU A 86 11.90 5.31 1.15
N CYS A 87 11.43 4.27 1.83
CA CYS A 87 10.37 4.34 2.84
C CYS A 87 10.88 4.12 4.26
N GLU A 88 10.23 4.78 5.22
CA GLU A 88 10.37 4.47 6.64
C GLU A 88 9.95 3.02 6.92
N PRO A 89 10.78 2.21 7.62
CA PRO A 89 10.48 0.81 7.90
C PRO A 89 9.14 0.60 8.62
N LEU A 90 8.79 1.51 9.52
CA LEU A 90 7.53 1.42 10.27
C LEU A 90 6.31 1.68 9.37
N ALA A 91 6.45 2.54 8.35
CA ALA A 91 5.40 2.72 7.35
C ALA A 91 5.22 1.46 6.49
N VAL A 92 6.32 0.80 6.11
CA VAL A 92 6.25 -0.49 5.40
C VAL A 92 5.55 -1.53 6.27
N LYS A 93 5.98 -1.69 7.52
CA LYS A 93 5.42 -2.70 8.44
C LYS A 93 3.93 -2.49 8.70
N ALA A 94 3.49 -1.24 8.82
CA ALA A 94 2.07 -0.91 8.97
C ALA A 94 1.24 -1.39 7.77
N ILE A 95 1.72 -1.17 6.55
CA ILE A 95 1.02 -1.60 5.32
C ILE A 95 1.05 -3.13 5.18
N GLU A 96 2.18 -3.78 5.48
CA GLU A 96 2.25 -5.24 5.52
C GLU A 96 1.24 -5.86 6.49
N LEU A 97 1.06 -5.23 7.65
CA LEU A 97 0.11 -5.69 8.64
C LEU A 97 -1.34 -5.56 8.15
N ILE A 98 -1.68 -4.46 7.46
CA ILE A 98 -2.99 -4.31 6.81
C ILE A 98 -3.19 -5.39 5.74
N ASN A 99 -2.16 -5.70 4.93
CA ASN A 99 -2.23 -6.76 3.92
C ASN A 99 -2.46 -8.14 4.57
N GLU A 100 -1.75 -8.43 5.67
CA GLU A 100 -1.94 -9.65 6.47
C GLU A 100 -3.38 -9.76 6.98
N MET A 101 -3.93 -8.69 7.55
CA MET A 101 -5.32 -8.63 8.01
C MET A 101 -6.34 -8.75 6.87
N ALA A 102 -6.02 -8.21 5.70
CA ALA A 102 -6.87 -8.29 4.51
C ALA A 102 -6.84 -9.68 3.87
N MET A 103 -5.86 -10.51 4.27
CA MET A 103 -5.53 -11.79 3.65
C MET A 103 -5.13 -11.61 2.18
N ALA A 104 -4.43 -10.51 1.88
CA ALA A 104 -3.92 -10.17 0.56
C ALA A 104 -2.40 -10.29 0.54
N GLY A 105 -1.86 -10.77 -0.58
CA GLY A 105 -0.42 -10.95 -0.78
C GLY A 105 0.02 -10.45 -2.15
N TRP A 106 1.29 -10.05 -2.23
CA TRP A 106 1.92 -9.58 -3.47
C TRP A 106 2.95 -10.61 -3.95
N GLY A 107 2.80 -11.08 -5.19
CA GLY A 107 3.72 -12.06 -5.77
C GLY A 107 5.06 -11.47 -6.22
N SER A 108 5.09 -10.18 -6.54
CA SER A 108 6.30 -9.44 -6.86
C SER A 108 6.10 -7.94 -6.57
N GLY A 109 7.20 -7.19 -6.51
CA GLY A 109 7.20 -5.72 -6.51
C GLY A 109 7.28 -5.09 -7.91
N GLY A 110 7.15 -5.90 -8.97
CA GLY A 110 7.25 -5.47 -10.37
C GLY A 110 5.97 -5.75 -11.16
N HIS A 111 6.01 -5.51 -12.48
CA HIS A 111 4.87 -5.80 -13.35
C HIS A 111 4.65 -7.31 -13.53
N SER A 112 3.41 -7.70 -13.80
CA SER A 112 3.05 -9.04 -14.27
C SER A 112 2.66 -9.00 -15.76
N ALA A 113 2.68 -10.16 -16.42
CA ALA A 113 2.30 -10.32 -17.84
C ALA A 113 0.84 -10.77 -18.01
N SER A 114 -0.03 -10.48 -17.03
CA SER A 114 -1.45 -10.86 -17.07
C SER A 114 -2.22 -10.03 -18.11
N TYR A 115 -3.28 -10.61 -18.67
CA TYR A 115 -4.21 -9.85 -19.51
C TYR A 115 -4.90 -8.75 -18.69
N VAL A 116 -4.99 -7.54 -19.26
CA VAL A 116 -5.64 -6.38 -18.66
C VAL A 116 -6.99 -6.14 -19.35
N PRO A 117 -8.08 -5.89 -18.60
CA PRO A 117 -9.38 -5.61 -19.21
C PRO A 117 -9.39 -4.26 -19.95
N VAL A 118 -10.09 -4.23 -21.10
CA VAL A 118 -10.40 -3.00 -21.84
C VAL A 118 -11.90 -2.74 -21.69
N PHE A 119 -12.26 -1.53 -21.27
CA PHE A 119 -13.66 -1.10 -21.15
C PHE A 119 -13.94 -0.02 -22.21
N ALA A 120 -15.03 -0.19 -22.96
CA ALA A 120 -15.49 0.78 -23.96
C ALA A 120 -17.00 0.99 -23.80
N ILE A 121 -17.45 2.24 -23.88
CA ILE A 121 -18.86 2.64 -23.75
C ILE A 121 -19.16 3.67 -24.86
N GLY A 122 -20.33 3.54 -25.49
CA GLY A 122 -20.79 4.46 -26.54
C GLY A 122 -20.89 3.78 -27.90
N THR A 123 -21.03 4.61 -28.94
CA THR A 123 -21.06 4.15 -30.34
C THR A 123 -19.79 3.36 -30.64
N ASP A 124 -19.95 2.22 -31.32
CA ASP A 124 -18.86 1.34 -31.70
C ASP A 124 -18.05 0.71 -30.57
N ALA A 125 -18.54 0.72 -29.33
CA ALA A 125 -17.93 0.00 -28.21
C ALA A 125 -17.74 -1.50 -28.49
N GLN A 126 -18.58 -2.11 -29.33
CA GLN A 126 -18.45 -3.49 -29.78
C GLN A 126 -17.15 -3.76 -30.55
N LEU A 127 -16.51 -2.73 -31.11
CA LEU A 127 -15.18 -2.86 -31.71
C LEU A 127 -14.13 -3.31 -30.69
N PHE A 128 -14.36 -3.14 -29.39
CA PHE A 128 -13.44 -3.51 -28.31
C PHE A 128 -13.84 -4.81 -27.59
N PHE A 129 -14.76 -5.60 -28.15
CA PHE A 129 -15.12 -6.89 -27.56
C PHE A 129 -14.06 -7.97 -27.89
N GLY A 130 -13.89 -8.89 -26.94
CA GLY A 130 -12.99 -10.04 -27.07
C GLY A 130 -11.52 -9.72 -26.79
N LYS A 131 -10.68 -10.74 -27.00
CA LYS A 131 -9.23 -10.65 -26.84
C LYS A 131 -8.64 -9.79 -27.96
N MET A 132 -7.71 -8.90 -27.61
CA MET A 132 -6.97 -8.09 -28.56
C MET A 132 -5.55 -7.83 -28.07
N ASP A 133 -4.67 -7.45 -28.99
CA ASP A 133 -3.36 -6.93 -28.66
C ASP A 133 -3.47 -5.43 -28.30
N ASN A 134 -2.54 -4.92 -27.49
CA ASN A 134 -2.55 -3.50 -27.13
C ASN A 134 -2.34 -2.58 -28.35
N THR A 135 -1.71 -3.07 -29.42
CA THR A 135 -1.55 -2.34 -30.69
C THR A 135 -2.84 -2.23 -31.49
N ASP A 136 -3.86 -3.04 -31.21
CA ASP A 136 -5.16 -2.95 -31.87
C ASP A 136 -6.05 -1.87 -31.28
N ILE A 137 -5.82 -1.49 -30.02
CA ILE A 137 -6.57 -0.43 -29.33
C ILE A 137 -6.56 0.88 -30.14
N PRO A 138 -5.39 1.46 -30.51
CA PRO A 138 -5.38 2.70 -31.29
C PRO A 138 -6.02 2.55 -32.67
N LYS A 139 -5.91 1.39 -33.33
CA LYS A 139 -6.55 1.13 -34.63
C LYS A 139 -8.08 1.11 -34.51
N ARG A 140 -8.60 0.50 -33.44
CA ARG A 140 -10.04 0.44 -33.15
C ARG A 140 -10.58 1.82 -32.75
N VAL A 141 -9.80 2.61 -32.01
CA VAL A 141 -10.13 4.01 -31.72
C VAL A 141 -10.22 4.84 -33.00
N ALA A 142 -9.22 4.74 -33.89
CA ALA A 142 -9.24 5.44 -35.18
C ALA A 142 -10.48 5.07 -36.01
N LYS A 143 -10.77 3.77 -36.12
CA LYS A 143 -11.97 3.27 -36.80
C LYS A 143 -13.27 3.82 -36.21
N ALA A 144 -13.43 3.81 -34.89
CA ALA A 144 -14.60 4.37 -34.22
C ALA A 144 -14.74 5.88 -34.44
N ALA A 145 -13.61 6.59 -34.57
CA ALA A 145 -13.55 8.02 -34.84
C ALA A 145 -13.66 8.38 -36.34
N GLY A 146 -13.74 7.40 -37.23
CA GLY A 146 -13.85 7.60 -38.68
C GLY A 146 -12.54 8.00 -39.39
N TYR A 147 -11.38 7.65 -38.83
CA TYR A 147 -10.04 7.86 -39.40
C TYR A 147 -9.45 6.59 -40.01
#